data_AF-A0A349PTA3-F1
#
_entry.id   AF-A0A349PTA3-F1
#
_cell.length_a   1.000
_cell.length_b   1.000
_cell.length_c   1.000
_cell.angle_alpha   90.00
_cell.angle_beta   90.00
_cell.angle_gamma   90.00
#
_symmetry.space_group_name_H-M   'P 1'
#
loop_
_entity.id
_entity.type
_entity.pdbx_description
1 polymer ?
#
loop_
_entity_poly.entity_id
_entity_poly.type
_entity_poly.pdbx_seq_one_letter_code
_entity_poly.pdbx_strand_id
1 'polypeptide(L)'
;MDAAKAAAARLARPDKPLSQLVGLLKVRRRIPPLIAVPTTAGTGSETTIAAVVTGSDHHKYAISDLCLIPRYAILDPALTVGLPPHITAETGMDALTHAVEAYLSRFYNTKQTRLLAENAVVTIFTHLERAYRDGTSLPDRAAMLQASFDAGAAFTRASVGNVHAIAHT
;
A
#
# COMPACT_ATOMS: atom_id res chain seq x y z
N MET A 1 3.70 -0.30 -8.31
CA MET A 1 2.27 -0.63 -8.55
C MET A 1 1.49 0.57 -9.04
N ASP A 2 1.70 1.76 -8.47
CA ASP A 2 0.97 2.98 -8.84
C ASP A 2 1.06 3.33 -10.33
N ALA A 3 2.22 3.15 -10.96
CA ALA A 3 2.36 3.31 -12.41
C ALA A 3 1.41 2.41 -13.21
N ALA A 4 1.24 1.15 -12.80
CA ALA A 4 0.32 0.21 -13.46
C ALA A 4 -1.14 0.63 -13.24
N LYS A 5 -1.51 1.08 -12.03
CA LYS A 5 -2.84 1.64 -11.75
C LYS A 5 -3.13 2.89 -12.58
N ALA A 6 -2.18 3.82 -12.67
CA ALA A 6 -2.30 5.04 -13.46
C ALA A 6 -2.42 4.73 -14.96
N ALA A 7 -1.63 3.78 -15.48
CA ALA A 7 -1.77 3.30 -16.86
C ALA A 7 -3.15 2.68 -17.11
N ALA A 8 -3.64 1.84 -16.19
CA ALA A 8 -4.97 1.24 -16.29
C ALA A 8 -6.10 2.29 -16.25
N ALA A 9 -5.95 3.32 -15.41
CA ALA A 9 -6.87 4.47 -15.36
C ALA A 9 -6.87 5.25 -16.68
N ARG A 10 -5.69 5.50 -17.26
CA ARG A 10 -5.52 6.18 -18.55
C ARG A 10 -6.13 5.38 -19.70
N LEU A 11 -5.96 4.06 -19.71
CA LEU A 11 -6.58 3.16 -20.68
C LEU A 11 -8.11 3.17 -20.58
N ALA A 12 -8.66 3.25 -19.37
CA ALA A 12 -10.11 3.33 -19.17
C ALA A 12 -10.71 4.71 -19.54
N ARG A 13 -9.86 5.74 -19.68
CA ARG A 13 -10.22 7.13 -20.01
C ARG A 13 -9.27 7.68 -21.08
N PRO A 14 -9.31 7.15 -22.32
CA PRO A 14 -8.37 7.51 -23.39
C PRO A 14 -8.43 9.00 -23.78
N ASP A 15 -9.55 9.66 -23.51
CA ASP A 15 -9.82 11.08 -23.76
C ASP A 15 -9.24 12.03 -22.70
N LYS A 16 -8.79 11.53 -21.54
CA LYS A 16 -8.34 12.36 -20.41
C LYS A 16 -6.86 12.17 -20.10
N PRO A 17 -6.08 13.25 -19.94
CA PRO A 17 -4.74 13.15 -19.37
C PRO A 17 -4.81 12.77 -17.88
N LEU A 18 -3.72 12.22 -17.34
CA LEU A 18 -3.63 11.82 -15.93
C LEU A 18 -3.93 12.99 -14.97
N SER A 19 -3.53 14.21 -15.33
CA SER A 19 -3.82 15.43 -14.55
C SER A 19 -5.31 15.68 -14.31
N GLN A 20 -6.18 15.28 -15.25
CA GLN A 20 -7.64 15.37 -15.09
C GLN A 20 -8.25 14.19 -14.31
N LEU A 21 -7.45 13.16 -14.04
CA LEU A 21 -7.85 12.01 -13.23
C LEU A 21 -7.41 12.15 -11.76
N VAL A 22 -6.58 13.14 -11.44
CA VAL A 22 -6.16 13.45 -10.06
C VAL A 22 -7.36 13.75 -9.17
N GLY A 23 -7.32 13.23 -7.94
CA GLY A 23 -8.35 13.39 -6.92
C GLY A 23 -9.25 12.16 -6.79
N LEU A 24 -10.40 12.37 -6.14
CA LEU A 24 -11.30 11.31 -5.72
C LEU A 24 -12.36 11.01 -6.80
N LEU A 25 -12.48 9.73 -7.15
CA LEU A 25 -13.51 9.16 -8.01
C LEU A 25 -13.62 9.88 -9.37
N LYS A 26 -12.50 10.12 -10.05
CA LYS A 26 -12.47 10.76 -11.39
C LYS A 26 -12.39 9.77 -12.54
N VAL A 27 -11.98 8.52 -12.28
CA VAL A 27 -11.86 7.47 -13.28
C VAL A 27 -13.25 6.88 -13.58
N ARG A 28 -13.95 6.35 -12.57
CA ARG A 28 -15.32 5.80 -12.61
C ARG A 28 -15.63 4.98 -13.87
N ARG A 29 -14.67 4.17 -14.31
CA ARG A 29 -14.80 3.25 -15.44
C ARG A 29 -14.12 1.95 -15.07
N ARG A 30 -14.59 0.86 -15.67
CA ARG A 30 -13.94 -0.44 -15.55
C ARG A 30 -12.54 -0.34 -16.16
N ILE A 31 -11.53 -0.66 -15.37
CA ILE A 31 -10.14 -0.77 -15.83
C ILE A 31 -9.85 -2.20 -16.29
N PRO A 32 -8.79 -2.42 -17.09
CA PRO A 32 -8.26 -3.76 -17.34
C PRO A 32 -7.97 -4.48 -16.01
N PRO A 33 -8.15 -5.82 -15.92
CA PRO A 33 -7.82 -6.57 -14.72
C PRO A 33 -6.35 -6.33 -14.31
N LEU A 34 -6.16 -5.84 -13.09
CA LEU A 34 -4.84 -5.62 -12.50
C LEU A 34 -4.56 -6.73 -11.48
N ILE A 35 -3.40 -7.38 -11.62
CA ILE A 35 -2.86 -8.34 -10.68
C ILE A 35 -1.61 -7.72 -10.06
N ALA A 36 -1.60 -7.57 -8.75
CA ALA A 36 -0.49 -6.99 -8.01
C ALA A 36 0.35 -8.10 -7.37
N VAL A 37 1.66 -8.03 -7.55
CA VAL A 37 2.63 -8.96 -6.96
C VAL A 37 3.65 -8.11 -6.19
N PRO A 38 3.45 -7.86 -4.88
CA PRO A 38 4.38 -7.07 -4.10
C PRO A 38 5.72 -7.77 -3.94
N THR A 39 6.80 -7.01 -4.12
CA THR A 39 8.19 -7.43 -3.88
C THR A 39 8.78 -6.75 -2.64
N THR A 40 7.95 -6.01 -1.90
CA THR A 40 8.26 -5.30 -0.65
C THR A 40 7.10 -5.45 0.33
N ALA A 41 7.40 -5.57 1.62
CA ALA A 41 6.42 -5.57 2.69
C ALA A 41 6.36 -4.18 3.35
N GLY A 42 5.64 -3.24 2.75
CA GLY A 42 5.49 -1.87 3.27
C GLY A 42 4.24 -1.15 2.77
N THR A 43 4.26 -0.76 1.50
CA THR A 43 3.28 0.19 0.94
C THR A 43 1.82 -0.29 0.97
N GLY A 44 1.59 -1.60 0.97
CA GLY A 44 0.25 -2.20 0.84
C GLY A 44 -0.51 -1.81 -0.44
N SER A 45 0.15 -1.21 -1.46
CA SER A 45 -0.49 -0.66 -2.66
C SER A 45 -1.32 -1.71 -3.41
N GLU A 46 -1.01 -2.99 -3.27
CA GLU A 46 -1.79 -4.11 -3.80
C GLU A 46 -3.24 -4.18 -3.26
N THR A 47 -3.55 -3.45 -2.19
CA THR A 47 -4.88 -3.41 -1.55
C THR A 47 -5.61 -2.07 -1.74
N THR A 48 -4.92 -1.04 -2.23
CA THR A 48 -5.39 0.34 -2.09
C THR A 48 -6.12 0.87 -3.32
N ILE A 49 -6.99 1.85 -3.09
CA ILE A 49 -7.69 2.60 -4.14
C ILE A 49 -6.82 3.66 -4.83
N ALA A 50 -5.61 3.90 -4.32
CA ALA A 50 -4.78 5.03 -4.68
C ALA A 50 -3.66 4.63 -5.65
N ALA A 51 -3.34 5.55 -6.55
CA ALA A 51 -2.11 5.59 -7.31
C ALA A 51 -1.48 6.97 -7.11
N VAL A 52 -0.27 7.03 -6.54
CA VAL A 52 0.48 8.26 -6.37
C VAL A 52 1.48 8.40 -7.51
N VAL A 53 1.37 9.48 -8.27
CA VAL A 53 2.25 9.78 -9.41
C VAL A 53 2.92 11.13 -9.20
N THR A 54 4.19 11.23 -9.54
CA THR A 54 4.94 12.50 -9.41
C THR A 54 4.85 13.27 -10.71
N GLY A 55 4.44 14.54 -10.65
CA GLY A 55 4.38 15.44 -11.81
C GLY A 55 5.76 15.99 -12.20
N SER A 56 5.81 16.69 -13.33
CA SER A 56 7.02 17.38 -13.80
C SER A 56 7.47 18.52 -12.89
N ASP A 57 6.57 19.01 -12.04
CA ASP A 57 6.78 20.02 -11.01
C ASP A 57 7.21 19.41 -9.66
N HIS A 58 7.55 18.12 -9.65
CA HIS A 58 7.93 17.35 -8.46
C HIS A 58 6.84 17.20 -7.38
N HIS A 59 5.61 17.64 -7.63
CA HIS A 59 4.49 17.39 -6.71
C HIS A 59 3.96 15.97 -6.86
N LYS A 60 3.63 15.34 -5.72
CA LYS A 60 2.94 14.04 -5.66
C LYS A 60 1.44 14.25 -5.84
N TYR A 61 0.89 13.68 -6.91
CA TYR A 61 -0.55 13.70 -7.21
C TYR A 61 -1.16 12.34 -6.92
N ALA A 62 -2.26 12.32 -6.16
CA ALA A 62 -3.01 11.11 -5.88
C ALA A 62 -4.20 10.96 -6.84
N ILE A 63 -4.29 9.82 -7.51
CA ILE A 63 -5.48 9.37 -8.25
C ILE A 63 -6.14 8.29 -7.39
N SER A 64 -7.34 8.55 -6.89
CA SER A 64 -8.03 7.65 -5.95
C SER A 64 -9.40 7.25 -6.48
N ASP A 65 -9.59 5.98 -6.80
CA ASP A 65 -10.86 5.46 -7.30
C ASP A 65 -11.01 3.97 -6.94
N LEU A 66 -12.23 3.54 -6.62
CA LEU A 66 -12.51 2.14 -6.24
C LEU A 66 -12.14 1.15 -7.34
N CYS A 67 -12.20 1.57 -8.60
CA CYS A 67 -11.80 0.73 -9.71
C CYS A 67 -10.29 0.43 -9.76
N LEU A 68 -9.45 1.13 -8.99
CA LEU A 68 -7.99 0.96 -8.99
C LEU A 68 -7.50 -0.11 -8.02
N ILE A 69 -8.37 -0.66 -7.18
CA ILE A 69 -8.03 -1.80 -6.34
C ILE A 69 -7.68 -2.97 -7.27
N PRO A 70 -6.47 -3.55 -7.15
CA PRO A 70 -6.10 -4.75 -7.90
C PRO A 70 -7.12 -5.87 -7.66
N ARG A 71 -7.43 -6.64 -8.71
CA ARG A 71 -8.37 -7.75 -8.62
C ARG A 71 -7.80 -8.91 -7.82
N TYR A 72 -6.49 -9.12 -7.92
CA TYR A 72 -5.75 -10.14 -7.18
C TYR A 72 -4.46 -9.54 -6.66
N ALA A 73 -4.08 -9.93 -5.44
CA ALA A 73 -2.78 -9.71 -4.85
C ALA A 73 -2.12 -11.08 -4.63
N ILE A 74 -0.90 -11.28 -5.12
CA ILE A 74 -0.13 -12.52 -4.97
C ILE A 74 1.03 -12.24 -4.02
N LEU A 75 0.90 -12.67 -2.77
CA LEU A 75 1.92 -12.48 -1.75
C LEU A 75 2.91 -13.65 -1.77
N ASP A 76 3.97 -13.52 -2.57
CA ASP A 76 5.04 -14.53 -2.66
C ASP A 76 6.28 -14.06 -1.87
N PRO A 77 6.59 -14.68 -0.70
CA PRO A 77 7.73 -14.29 0.11
C PRO A 77 9.07 -14.49 -0.61
N ALA A 78 9.18 -15.41 -1.58
CA ALA A 78 10.41 -15.65 -2.32
C ALA A 78 10.85 -14.40 -3.11
N LEU A 79 9.89 -13.57 -3.54
CA LEU A 79 10.14 -12.32 -4.26
C LEU A 79 10.67 -11.18 -3.36
N THR A 80 10.69 -11.39 -2.05
CA THR A 80 11.16 -10.40 -1.06
C THR A 80 12.53 -10.76 -0.46
N VAL A 81 13.03 -11.98 -0.69
CA VAL A 81 14.30 -12.47 -0.10
C VAL A 81 15.49 -11.59 -0.49
N GLY A 82 15.50 -11.06 -1.71
CA GLY A 82 16.56 -10.19 -2.22
C GLY A 82 16.56 -8.77 -1.67
N LEU A 83 15.61 -8.38 -0.82
CA LEU A 83 15.59 -7.05 -0.23
C LEU A 83 16.75 -6.84 0.74
N PRO A 84 17.55 -5.76 0.57
CA PRO A 84 18.56 -5.39 1.54
C PRO A 84 17.95 -5.17 2.94
N PRO A 85 18.73 -5.38 4.02
CA PRO A 85 18.23 -5.16 5.39
C PRO A 85 17.65 -3.76 5.61
N HIS A 86 18.30 -2.70 5.14
CA HIS A 86 17.79 -1.33 5.32
C HIS A 86 16.43 -1.12 4.64
N ILE A 87 16.22 -1.61 3.41
CA ILE A 87 14.92 -1.55 2.74
C ILE A 87 13.88 -2.37 3.51
N THR A 88 14.26 -3.53 4.05
CA THR A 88 13.36 -4.35 4.88
C THR A 88 12.89 -3.59 6.12
N ALA A 89 13.81 -2.89 6.79
CA ALA A 89 13.47 -2.05 7.94
C ALA A 89 12.56 -0.88 7.53
N GLU A 90 12.94 -0.12 6.51
CA GLU A 90 12.18 1.03 6.01
C GLU A 90 10.75 0.65 5.62
N THR A 91 10.59 -0.39 4.79
CA THR A 91 9.25 -0.83 4.36
C THR A 91 8.46 -1.42 5.52
N GLY A 92 9.09 -2.16 6.43
CA GLY A 92 8.42 -2.67 7.63
C GLY A 92 7.90 -1.56 8.54
N MET A 93 8.66 -0.47 8.69
CA MET A 93 8.25 0.70 9.46
C MET A 93 7.16 1.52 8.76
N ASP A 94 7.15 1.55 7.43
CA ASP A 94 6.06 2.11 6.63
C ASP A 94 4.75 1.33 6.89
N ALA A 95 4.77 0.00 6.80
CA ALA A 95 3.62 -0.85 7.15
C ALA A 95 3.15 -0.66 8.60
N LEU A 96 4.09 -0.50 9.55
CA LEU A 96 3.75 -0.25 10.95
C LEU A 96 3.03 1.09 11.11
N THR A 97 3.54 2.12 10.45
CA THR A 97 2.97 3.47 10.47
C THR A 97 1.56 3.45 9.87
N HIS A 98 1.37 2.77 8.74
CA HIS A 98 0.05 2.54 8.15
C HIS A 98 -0.93 1.92 9.15
N ALA A 99 -0.54 0.84 9.83
CA ALA A 99 -1.39 0.16 10.79
C ALA A 99 -1.75 1.05 11.99
N VAL A 100 -0.76 1.72 12.59
CA VAL A 100 -0.97 2.60 13.75
C VAL A 100 -1.86 3.79 13.39
N GLU A 101 -1.61 4.47 12.28
CA GLU A 101 -2.43 5.62 11.88
C GLU A 101 -3.85 5.20 11.47
N ALA A 102 -4.00 4.08 10.79
CA ALA A 102 -5.32 3.51 10.46
C ALA A 102 -6.11 3.17 11.73
N TYR A 103 -5.46 2.65 12.76
CA TYR A 103 -6.08 2.34 14.04
C TYR A 103 -6.60 3.59 14.74
N LEU A 104 -5.75 4.62 14.83
CA LEU A 104 -6.02 5.88 15.52
C LEU A 104 -6.97 6.82 14.77
N SER A 105 -7.29 6.53 13.50
CA SER A 105 -8.23 7.31 12.71
C SER A 105 -9.58 7.48 13.43
N ARG A 106 -10.01 8.74 13.62
CA ARG A 106 -11.21 9.08 14.39
C ARG A 106 -12.51 8.99 13.59
N PHE A 107 -12.43 9.09 12.26
CA PHE A 107 -13.59 9.36 11.42
C PHE A 107 -13.96 8.20 10.49
N TYR A 108 -12.99 7.37 10.11
CA TYR A 108 -13.17 6.39 9.03
C TYR A 108 -12.90 4.94 9.45
N ASN A 109 -12.48 4.70 10.70
CA ASN A 109 -12.20 3.35 11.17
C ASN A 109 -13.50 2.54 11.44
N THR A 110 -13.38 1.23 11.28
CA THR A 110 -14.42 0.23 11.54
C THR A 110 -13.84 -0.85 12.46
N LYS A 111 -14.70 -1.73 13.00
CA LYS A 111 -14.21 -2.91 13.76
C LYS A 111 -13.22 -3.75 12.94
N GLN A 112 -13.50 -3.92 11.64
CA GLN A 112 -12.64 -4.69 10.75
C GLN A 112 -11.29 -4.01 10.49
N THR A 113 -11.27 -2.70 10.22
CA THR A 113 -9.99 -1.99 9.98
C THR A 113 -9.14 -1.95 11.25
N ARG A 114 -9.76 -1.87 12.44
CA ARG A 114 -9.04 -1.95 13.72
C ARG A 114 -8.42 -3.33 13.91
N LEU A 115 -9.17 -4.40 13.67
CA LEU A 115 -8.65 -5.77 13.77
C LEU A 115 -7.48 -6.02 12.82
N LEU A 116 -7.59 -5.57 11.56
CA LEU A 116 -6.50 -5.67 10.58
C LEU A 116 -5.26 -4.89 11.04
N ALA A 117 -5.45 -3.66 11.53
CA ALA A 117 -4.36 -2.85 12.06
C ALA A 117 -3.70 -3.48 13.30
N GLU A 118 -4.49 -4.01 14.25
CA GLU A 118 -3.97 -4.71 15.44
C GLU A 118 -3.15 -5.95 15.04
N ASN A 119 -3.67 -6.77 14.13
CA ASN A 119 -2.97 -7.95 13.62
C ASN A 119 -1.67 -7.57 12.91
N ALA A 120 -1.69 -6.52 12.08
CA ALA A 120 -0.50 -6.02 11.41
C ALA A 120 0.56 -5.55 12.41
N VAL A 121 0.18 -4.77 13.43
CA VAL A 121 1.09 -4.31 14.49
C VAL A 121 1.74 -5.51 15.19
N VAL A 122 0.94 -6.46 15.70
CA VAL A 122 1.45 -7.64 16.40
C VAL A 122 2.41 -8.44 15.54
N THR A 123 2.05 -8.65 14.27
CA THR A 123 2.88 -9.41 13.32
C THR A 123 4.19 -8.70 13.03
N ILE A 124 4.17 -7.38 12.80
CA ILE A 124 5.37 -6.57 12.53
C ILE A 124 6.32 -6.60 13.72
N PHE A 125 5.82 -6.39 14.95
CA PHE A 125 6.66 -6.46 16.16
C PHE A 125 7.30 -7.84 16.36
N THR A 126 6.64 -8.90 15.89
CA THR A 126 7.14 -10.28 16.02
C THR A 126 8.20 -10.61 14.96
N HIS A 127 8.00 -10.14 13.72
CA HIS A 127 8.72 -10.66 12.55
C HIS A 127 9.66 -9.67 11.88
N LEU A 128 9.49 -8.35 12.03
CA LEU A 128 10.29 -7.37 11.30
C LEU A 128 11.78 -7.47 11.64
N GLU A 129 12.13 -7.51 12.92
CA GLU A 129 13.53 -7.63 13.33
C GLU A 129 14.15 -8.95 12.87
N ARG A 130 13.37 -10.02 12.83
CA ARG A 130 13.81 -11.34 12.35
C ARG A 130 14.09 -11.31 10.85
N ALA A 131 13.14 -10.79 10.05
CA ALA A 131 13.31 -10.60 8.61
C ALA A 131 14.44 -9.62 8.27
N TYR A 132 14.72 -8.64 9.13
CA TYR A 132 15.85 -7.73 8.99
C TYR A 132 17.20 -8.44 9.23
N ARG A 133 17.30 -9.24 10.29
CA ARG A 133 18.53 -9.96 10.66
C ARG A 133 18.81 -11.13 9.72
N ASP A 134 17.77 -11.84 9.30
CA ASP A 134 17.82 -12.92 8.33
C ASP A 134 16.79 -12.68 7.21
N GLY A 135 17.27 -12.06 6.13
CA GLY A 135 16.46 -11.79 4.95
C GLY A 135 16.03 -13.02 4.16
N THR A 136 16.54 -14.22 4.49
CA THR A 136 16.24 -15.47 3.81
C THR A 136 15.14 -16.28 4.49
N SER A 137 14.73 -15.90 5.71
CA SER A 137 13.64 -16.53 6.44
C SER A 137 12.29 -16.34 5.72
N LEU A 138 11.90 -17.31 4.91
CA LEU A 138 10.60 -17.31 4.22
C LEU A 138 9.41 -17.14 5.17
N PRO A 139 9.37 -17.75 6.37
CA PRO A 139 8.28 -17.53 7.33
C PRO A 139 8.17 -16.07 7.78
N ASP A 140 9.28 -15.41 8.13
CA ASP A 140 9.27 -14.01 8.57
C ASP A 140 8.94 -13.07 7.39
N ARG A 141 9.45 -13.36 6.19
CA ARG A 141 9.10 -12.64 4.95
C ARG A 141 7.60 -12.75 4.64
N ALA A 142 7.02 -13.95 4.76
CA ALA A 142 5.60 -14.19 4.52
C ALA A 142 4.74 -13.45 5.55
N ALA A 143 5.13 -13.50 6.83
CA ALA A 143 4.44 -12.77 7.89
C ALA A 143 4.48 -11.25 7.66
N MET A 144 5.62 -10.71 7.23
CA MET A 144 5.74 -9.28 6.90
C MET A 144 4.89 -8.89 5.68
N LEU A 145 4.84 -9.71 4.63
CA LEU A 145 3.93 -9.48 3.50
C LEU A 145 2.46 -9.46 3.93
N GLN A 146 2.04 -10.41 4.77
CA GLN A 146 0.68 -10.44 5.29
C GLN A 146 0.39 -9.21 6.15
N ALA A 147 1.32 -8.80 7.01
CA ALA A 147 1.16 -7.62 7.84
C ALA A 147 1.05 -6.32 7.02
N SER A 148 1.86 -6.19 5.96
CA SER A 148 1.77 -5.06 5.04
C SER A 148 0.45 -5.04 4.27
N PHE A 149 -0.04 -6.21 3.84
CA PHE A 149 -1.35 -6.34 3.22
C PHE A 149 -2.48 -5.92 4.17
N ASP A 150 -2.46 -6.40 5.41
CA ASP A 150 -3.47 -6.07 6.42
C ASP A 150 -3.45 -4.58 6.79
N ALA A 151 -2.25 -4.00 6.95
CA ALA A 151 -2.06 -2.56 7.13
C ALA A 151 -2.62 -1.76 5.95
N GLY A 152 -2.34 -2.20 4.71
CA GLY A 152 -2.87 -1.66 3.46
C GLY A 152 -4.41 -1.65 3.43
N ALA A 153 -5.01 -2.80 3.70
CA ALA A 153 -6.45 -2.99 3.74
C ALA A 153 -7.12 -2.16 4.86
N ALA A 154 -6.42 -1.91 5.96
CA ALA A 154 -6.87 -1.03 7.03
C ALA A 154 -6.82 0.44 6.59
N PHE A 155 -5.66 0.96 6.19
CA PHE A 155 -5.48 2.39 5.92
C PHE A 155 -6.22 2.84 4.65
N THR A 156 -6.39 1.98 3.65
CA THR A 156 -7.15 2.36 2.45
C THR A 156 -8.61 2.72 2.75
N ARG A 157 -9.12 2.30 3.92
CA ARG A 157 -10.48 2.61 4.40
C ARG A 157 -10.46 3.63 5.52
N ALA A 158 -9.51 3.51 6.45
CA ALA A 158 -9.41 4.37 7.63
C ALA A 158 -8.64 5.68 7.38
N SER A 159 -7.99 5.84 6.24
CA SER A 159 -6.98 6.86 5.95
C SER A 159 -5.71 6.73 6.82
N VAL A 160 -4.69 7.49 6.45
CA VAL A 160 -3.47 7.75 7.24
C VAL A 160 -3.57 9.11 7.94
N GLY A 161 -2.57 9.43 8.77
CA GLY A 161 -2.53 10.61 9.64
C GLY A 161 -1.34 11.54 9.37
N ASN A 162 -0.89 12.20 10.44
CA ASN A 162 0.12 13.25 10.37
C ASN A 162 1.53 12.74 10.02
N VAL A 163 1.86 11.48 10.34
CA VAL A 163 3.19 10.92 9.99
C VAL A 163 3.32 10.90 8.48
N HIS A 164 2.31 10.39 7.77
CA HIS A 164 2.29 10.42 6.30
C HIS A 164 2.18 11.84 5.75
N ALA A 165 1.39 12.72 6.38
CA ALA A 165 1.26 14.10 5.92
C ALA A 165 2.60 14.85 5.94
N ILE A 166 3.42 14.64 6.98
CA ILE A 166 4.76 15.23 7.11
C ILE A 166 5.75 14.53 6.17
N ALA A 167 5.70 13.20 6.05
CA ALA A 167 6.61 12.46 5.17
C ALA A 167 6.39 12.73 3.66
N HIS A 168 5.26 13.33 3.29
CA HIS A 168 4.92 13.66 1.91
C HIS A 168 5.24 15.11 1.51
N THR A 169 5.76 15.94 2.41
CA THR A 169 6.28 17.29 2.11
C THR A 169 7.65 17.23 1.47
#